data_AF-A0A4E0RYW4-F1
#
_entry.id   AF-A0A4E0RYW4-F1
#
_cell.length_a   1.000
_cell.length_b   1.000
_cell.length_c   1.000
_cell.angle_alpha   90.00
_cell.angle_beta   90.00
_cell.angle_gamma   90.00
#
_symmetry.space_group_name_H-M   'P 1'
#
loop_
_entity.id
_entity.type
_entity.pdbx_description
1 polymer ?
#
loop_
_entity_poly.entity_id
_entity_poly.type
_entity_poly.pdbx_seq_one_letter_code
_entity_poly.pdbx_strand_id
1 'polypeptide(L)'
;MARQIFILWVLKLIVHLIFGEHICWTPPNNTMIFYHSSNLMLARSTTLNGLRIKAYYTDLFKSLSSYNDLVTNAIEPALDYWRKMLRPKNPLTENFYASRFCIDGESILQTDADGIRRSYCVKGCQEKTYCYTQEIPDDFLDYCREMVNGQPKLTGTRGAGMADTDFLVIVDAVSVTECSTGLLAFATTCQIDNQINRPVLGFVNVCPESLKLTYPEKEITKYTLLHELAHSLGFSPLLYAFMRDENGNPRTKRDPSTDLPDLGQDAYSIFIPSSLFNQTDVQVILRNTIHQTGFSNFMKAAAREHFACSTLEGVELENQGGAGTSSAHFEKHIVQDELMAGSIGKSLFVSNLTLSYFQDTGGLSIEPWCKKVYSKDTYCLSYDNAYGSCDLVKYSTALPFEYQYFTSLPGISSSAVPNYGSSNILGDFCPSLMVSFIAHYVVPVLSFIRCRFP
;
A
#
# COMPACT_ATOMS: atom_id res chain seq x y z
N MET A 1 5.78 35.64 -0.47
CA MET A 1 4.94 34.56 -1.03
C MET A 1 5.23 34.30 -2.50
N ALA A 2 5.01 35.23 -3.44
CA ALA A 2 5.22 34.99 -4.87
C ALA A 2 6.64 34.49 -5.25
N ARG A 3 7.69 34.99 -4.58
CA ARG A 3 9.09 34.55 -4.80
C ARG A 3 9.37 33.11 -4.33
N GLN A 4 8.76 32.66 -3.22
CA GLN A 4 8.91 31.28 -2.72
C GLN A 4 8.16 30.28 -3.61
N ILE A 5 6.97 30.67 -4.08
CA ILE A 5 6.18 29.86 -5.03
C ILE A 5 6.92 29.71 -6.36
N PHE A 6 7.55 30.78 -6.86
CA PHE A 6 8.35 30.74 -8.08
C PHE A 6 9.61 29.87 -7.96
N ILE A 7 10.29 29.91 -6.81
CA ILE A 7 11.46 29.07 -6.54
C ILE A 7 11.08 27.58 -6.44
N LEU A 8 9.95 27.25 -5.79
CA LEU A 8 9.42 25.88 -5.75
C LEU A 8 9.01 25.37 -7.13
N TRP A 9 8.44 26.24 -7.97
CA TRP A 9 8.11 25.92 -9.36
C TRP A 9 9.35 25.63 -10.22
N VAL A 10 10.39 26.47 -10.09
CA VAL A 10 11.66 26.29 -10.80
C VAL A 10 12.39 25.05 -10.30
N LEU A 11 12.37 24.75 -9.00
CA LEU A 11 12.91 23.49 -8.45
C LEU A 11 12.14 22.26 -8.96
N LYS A 12 10.80 22.31 -9.01
CA LYS A 12 9.98 21.26 -9.64
C LYS A 12 10.40 21.02 -11.10
N LEU A 13 10.58 22.10 -11.87
CA LEU A 13 10.99 22.00 -13.28
C LEU A 13 12.42 21.45 -13.44
N ILE A 14 13.34 21.84 -12.56
CA ILE A 14 14.75 21.41 -12.56
C ILE A 14 14.88 19.93 -12.15
N VAL A 15 14.15 19.48 -11.12
CA VAL A 15 14.13 18.05 -10.73
C VAL A 15 13.58 17.18 -11.87
N HIS A 16 12.55 17.66 -12.55
CA HIS A 16 11.97 17.00 -13.72
C HIS A 16 12.94 16.92 -14.91
N LEU A 17 13.70 17.99 -15.17
CA LEU A 17 14.65 18.07 -16.29
C LEU A 17 15.99 17.37 -16.04
N ILE A 18 16.42 17.21 -14.78
CA ILE A 18 17.75 16.67 -14.43
C ILE A 18 17.70 15.21 -13.98
N PHE A 19 16.65 14.78 -13.25
CA PHE A 19 16.62 13.46 -12.60
C PHE A 19 15.52 12.52 -13.12
N GLY A 20 14.51 13.03 -13.84
CA GLY A 20 13.42 12.20 -14.37
C GLY A 20 12.53 11.58 -13.29
N GLU A 21 12.44 12.21 -12.11
CA GLU A 21 11.55 11.79 -11.03
C GLU A 21 10.21 12.53 -11.06
N HIS A 22 9.14 11.82 -10.70
CA HIS A 22 7.78 12.34 -10.57
C HIS A 22 7.38 12.40 -9.11
N ILE A 23 6.94 13.57 -8.63
CA ILE A 23 6.45 13.72 -7.25
C ILE A 23 5.09 13.03 -7.12
N CYS A 24 4.95 12.18 -6.11
CA CYS A 24 3.70 11.47 -5.83
C CYS A 24 2.69 12.39 -5.13
N TRP A 25 1.42 12.21 -5.45
CA TRP A 25 0.35 13.03 -4.92
C TRP A 25 -0.90 12.17 -4.64
N THR A 26 -1.38 12.26 -3.42
CA THR A 26 -2.70 11.75 -3.02
C THR A 26 -3.74 12.87 -3.04
N PRO A 27 -4.98 12.59 -3.44
CA PRO A 27 -6.03 13.58 -3.43
C PRO A 27 -6.40 14.07 -2.03
N PRO A 28 -7.07 15.23 -1.91
CA PRO A 28 -7.61 15.69 -0.64
C PRO A 28 -8.53 14.65 0.00
N ASN A 29 -8.64 14.72 1.33
CA ASN A 29 -9.48 13.82 2.12
C ASN A 29 -10.92 13.75 1.59
N ASN A 30 -11.44 12.54 1.47
CA ASN A 30 -12.83 12.22 1.18
C ASN A 30 -13.53 11.67 2.43
N THR A 31 -14.83 11.90 2.57
CA THR A 31 -15.61 11.30 3.66
C THR A 31 -15.50 9.77 3.59
N MET A 32 -14.84 9.17 4.59
CA MET A 32 -14.73 7.71 4.67
C MET A 32 -16.09 7.08 4.94
N ILE A 33 -16.47 6.11 4.10
CA ILE A 33 -17.70 5.34 4.23
C ILE A 33 -17.38 3.98 4.83
N PHE A 34 -18.26 3.50 5.72
CA PHE A 34 -18.14 2.19 6.32
C PHE A 34 -18.95 1.15 5.53
N TYR A 35 -18.24 0.14 5.02
CA TYR A 35 -18.81 -1.07 4.46
C TYR A 35 -19.36 -1.96 5.57
N HIS A 36 -20.56 -2.48 5.39
CA HIS A 36 -21.25 -3.32 6.36
C HIS A 36 -21.48 -4.73 5.80
N SER A 37 -20.60 -5.67 6.15
CA SER A 37 -20.80 -7.07 5.77
C SER A 37 -22.04 -7.67 6.44
N SER A 38 -22.73 -8.56 5.73
CA SER A 38 -23.96 -9.21 6.21
C SER A 38 -23.68 -10.37 7.19
N ASN A 39 -22.45 -10.88 7.26
CA ASN A 39 -22.11 -12.08 8.02
C ASN A 39 -21.37 -11.81 9.33
N LEU A 40 -21.74 -12.61 10.35
CA LEU A 40 -21.08 -12.71 11.64
C LEU A 40 -19.69 -13.30 11.47
N MET A 41 -18.68 -12.45 11.60
CA MET A 41 -17.27 -12.75 11.37
C MET A 41 -16.98 -13.10 9.91
N LEU A 42 -16.17 -12.26 9.27
CA LEU A 42 -15.30 -12.72 8.21
C LEU A 42 -14.55 -13.95 8.77
N ALA A 43 -15.00 -15.15 8.41
CA ALA A 43 -14.53 -16.37 9.04
C ALA A 43 -13.01 -16.42 8.88
N ARG A 44 -12.27 -16.57 10.00
CA ARG A 44 -10.81 -16.67 9.97
C ARG A 44 -10.44 -17.82 9.03
N SER A 45 -9.90 -17.50 7.86
CA SER A 45 -9.70 -18.52 6.84
C SER A 45 -8.65 -19.52 7.32
N THR A 46 -8.96 -20.81 7.23
CA THR A 46 -8.00 -21.89 7.44
C THR A 46 -7.13 -22.14 6.19
N THR A 47 -7.45 -21.47 5.07
CA THR A 47 -6.72 -21.54 3.80
C THR A 47 -6.21 -20.14 3.40
N LEU A 48 -4.89 -20.01 3.27
CA LEU A 48 -4.19 -18.76 2.95
C LEU A 48 -4.25 -18.47 1.44
N ASN A 49 -5.45 -18.20 0.92
CA ASN A 49 -5.64 -17.76 -0.47
C ASN A 49 -5.24 -16.28 -0.63
N GLY A 50 -4.80 -15.91 -1.83
CA GLY A 50 -4.48 -14.53 -2.18
C GLY A 50 -5.70 -13.61 -2.12
N LEU A 51 -5.46 -12.31 -1.87
CA LEU A 51 -6.50 -11.29 -1.85
C LEU A 51 -7.18 -11.20 -3.21
N ARG A 52 -8.50 -11.37 -3.26
CA ARG A 52 -9.25 -11.28 -4.52
C ARG A 52 -9.53 -9.81 -4.85
N ILE A 53 -8.65 -9.22 -5.65
CA ILE A 53 -8.79 -7.84 -6.14
C ILE A 53 -9.46 -7.86 -7.51
N LYS A 54 -10.57 -7.13 -7.69
CA LYS A 54 -11.18 -6.88 -9.01
C LYS A 54 -11.11 -5.40 -9.36
N ALA A 55 -10.94 -5.12 -10.64
CA ALA A 55 -11.00 -3.77 -11.19
C ALA A 55 -12.32 -3.53 -11.92
N TYR A 56 -12.95 -2.40 -11.65
CA TYR A 56 -14.02 -1.85 -12.46
C TYR A 56 -13.48 -0.66 -13.25
N TYR A 57 -13.45 -0.80 -14.58
CA TYR A 57 -13.03 0.26 -15.48
C TYR A 57 -14.22 1.14 -15.86
N THR A 58 -14.10 2.45 -15.65
CA THR A 58 -15.12 3.43 -16.07
C THR A 58 -15.25 3.48 -17.60
N ASP A 59 -16.37 3.99 -18.09
CA ASP A 59 -16.57 4.16 -19.54
C ASP A 59 -15.59 5.18 -20.14
N LEU A 60 -15.25 6.23 -19.37
CA LEU A 60 -14.22 7.18 -19.77
C LEU A 60 -12.88 6.47 -19.95
N PHE A 61 -12.46 5.66 -18.98
CA PHE A 61 -11.21 4.89 -19.07
C PHE A 61 -11.22 3.91 -20.24
N LYS A 62 -12.34 3.20 -20.48
CA LYS A 62 -12.50 2.29 -21.62
C LYS A 62 -12.44 2.99 -22.98
N SER A 63 -12.79 4.27 -23.04
CA SER A 63 -12.77 5.05 -24.28
C SER A 63 -11.37 5.48 -24.73
N LEU A 64 -10.35 5.32 -23.87
CA LEU A 64 -8.96 5.64 -24.21
C LEU A 64 -8.44 4.78 -25.35
N SER A 65 -7.73 5.39 -26.30
CA SER A 65 -7.02 4.65 -27.36
C SER A 65 -5.96 3.70 -26.79
N SER A 66 -5.40 4.02 -25.63
CA SER A 66 -4.42 3.23 -24.90
C SER A 66 -5.03 2.23 -23.90
N TYR A 67 -6.36 2.07 -23.85
CA TYR A 67 -7.05 1.23 -22.86
C TYR A 67 -6.45 -0.19 -22.76
N ASN A 68 -6.37 -0.91 -23.88
CA ASN A 68 -5.87 -2.29 -23.89
C ASN A 68 -4.40 -2.37 -23.44
N ASP A 69 -3.58 -1.41 -23.85
CA ASP A 69 -2.16 -1.39 -23.50
C ASP A 69 -1.94 -1.05 -22.02
N LEU A 70 -2.70 -0.11 -21.46
CA LEU A 70 -2.67 0.23 -20.03
C LEU A 70 -3.11 -0.95 -19.17
N VAL A 71 -4.20 -1.60 -19.54
CA VAL A 71 -4.72 -2.77 -18.82
C VAL A 71 -3.69 -3.91 -18.85
N THR A 72 -3.22 -4.28 -20.05
CA THR A 72 -2.37 -5.45 -20.24
C THR A 72 -0.96 -5.27 -19.69
N ASN A 73 -0.36 -4.09 -19.88
CA ASN A 73 1.06 -3.87 -19.60
C ASN A 73 1.33 -3.22 -18.25
N ALA A 74 0.31 -2.68 -17.57
CA ALA A 74 0.52 -1.95 -16.33
C ALA A 74 -0.48 -2.28 -15.22
N ILE A 75 -1.79 -2.15 -15.47
CA ILE A 75 -2.81 -2.30 -14.41
C ILE A 75 -2.93 -3.77 -13.96
N GLU A 76 -3.18 -4.72 -14.86
CA GLU A 76 -3.30 -6.12 -14.47
C GLU A 76 -2.00 -6.67 -13.86
N PRO A 77 -0.80 -6.37 -14.38
CA PRO A 77 0.45 -6.71 -13.69
C PRO A 77 0.55 -6.17 -12.25
N ALA A 78 0.10 -4.94 -12.01
CA ALA A 78 0.11 -4.34 -10.69
C ALA A 78 -0.94 -4.98 -9.75
N LEU A 79 -2.14 -5.28 -10.26
CA LEU A 79 -3.16 -6.03 -9.52
C LEU A 79 -2.70 -7.44 -9.18
N ASP A 80 -2.12 -8.16 -10.14
CA ASP A 80 -1.58 -9.51 -9.97
C ASP A 80 -0.47 -9.57 -8.94
N TYR A 81 0.35 -8.53 -8.85
CA TYR A 81 1.31 -8.40 -7.78
C TYR A 81 0.59 -8.37 -6.42
N TRP A 82 -0.31 -7.42 -6.19
CA TRP A 82 -1.00 -7.30 -4.90
C TRP A 82 -1.86 -8.53 -4.54
N ARG A 83 -2.50 -9.17 -5.53
CA ARG A 83 -3.24 -10.44 -5.37
C ARG A 83 -2.37 -11.57 -4.82
N LYS A 84 -1.09 -11.63 -5.22
CA LYS A 84 -0.13 -12.66 -4.78
C LYS A 84 0.49 -12.34 -3.42
N MET A 85 0.71 -11.06 -3.16
CA MET A 85 1.42 -10.59 -1.97
C MET A 85 0.53 -10.58 -0.73
N LEU A 86 -0.73 -10.20 -0.88
CA LEU A 86 -1.64 -10.02 0.24
C LEU A 86 -2.55 -11.23 0.39
N ARG A 87 -2.79 -11.67 1.62
CA ARG A 87 -3.71 -12.73 1.96
C ARG A 87 -4.61 -12.26 3.08
N PRO A 88 -5.92 -12.08 2.90
CA PRO A 88 -6.75 -11.60 3.99
C PRO A 88 -6.99 -12.71 5.03
N LYS A 89 -6.72 -12.45 6.32
CA LYS A 89 -7.21 -13.31 7.44
C LYS A 89 -8.71 -13.60 7.35
N ASN A 90 -9.42 -12.60 6.85
CA ASN A 90 -10.85 -12.39 6.94
C ASN A 90 -11.39 -12.03 5.54
N PRO A 91 -11.43 -12.98 4.58
CA PRO A 91 -11.96 -12.74 3.24
C PRO A 91 -13.48 -12.55 3.27
N LEU A 92 -14.01 -11.83 2.28
CA LEU A 92 -15.45 -11.69 2.10
C LEU A 92 -16.08 -13.04 1.72
N THR A 93 -17.11 -13.47 2.43
CA THR A 93 -17.77 -14.76 2.19
C THR A 93 -18.95 -14.67 1.21
N GLU A 94 -19.39 -13.45 0.91
CA GLU A 94 -20.47 -13.13 0.00
C GLU A 94 -19.98 -12.26 -1.16
N ASN A 95 -20.87 -11.95 -2.09
CA ASN A 95 -20.61 -10.93 -3.11
C ASN A 95 -20.28 -9.60 -2.43
N PHE A 96 -19.32 -8.87 -2.99
CA PHE A 96 -19.04 -7.50 -2.60
C PHE A 96 -20.23 -6.58 -2.94
N TYR A 97 -20.58 -5.70 -2.00
CA TYR A 97 -21.52 -4.60 -2.18
C TYR A 97 -20.90 -3.31 -1.64
N ALA A 98 -21.16 -2.15 -2.24
CA ALA A 98 -20.72 -0.86 -1.72
C ALA A 98 -21.83 -0.26 -0.84
N SER A 99 -21.48 0.26 0.34
CA SER A 99 -22.40 1.00 1.20
C SER A 99 -22.83 2.29 0.53
N ARG A 100 -24.09 2.70 0.74
CA ARG A 100 -24.62 3.97 0.24
C ARG A 100 -24.25 5.14 1.15
N PHE A 101 -24.14 6.34 0.58
CA PHE A 101 -24.00 7.56 1.38
C PHE A 101 -25.25 7.88 2.17
N CYS A 102 -25.09 8.42 3.38
CA CYS A 102 -26.19 9.02 4.13
C CYS A 102 -26.47 10.44 3.67
N ILE A 103 -27.74 10.84 3.68
CA ILE A 103 -28.13 12.24 3.50
C ILE A 103 -27.48 13.06 4.62
N ASP A 104 -26.83 14.16 4.25
CA ASP A 104 -26.01 15.03 5.12
C ASP A 104 -24.83 14.32 5.84
N GLY A 105 -24.50 13.08 5.46
CA GLY A 105 -23.49 12.28 6.15
C GLY A 105 -23.90 11.84 7.57
N GLU A 106 -25.14 12.08 7.97
CA GLU A 106 -25.62 11.77 9.33
C GLU A 106 -25.95 10.29 9.48
N SER A 107 -25.24 9.64 10.40
CA SER A 107 -25.45 8.22 10.71
C SER A 107 -25.38 7.95 12.21
N ILE A 108 -26.01 6.87 12.65
CA ILE A 108 -26.02 6.40 14.02
C ILE A 108 -25.63 4.92 14.08
N LEU A 109 -24.78 4.58 15.04
CA LEU A 109 -24.36 3.20 15.27
C LEU A 109 -25.42 2.45 16.07
N GLN A 110 -25.90 1.33 15.54
CA GLN A 110 -26.91 0.46 16.16
C GLN A 110 -26.39 -0.96 16.26
N THR A 111 -26.79 -1.67 17.31
CA THR A 111 -26.52 -3.11 17.44
C THR A 111 -27.68 -3.87 16.83
N ASP A 112 -27.39 -4.62 15.77
CA ASP A 112 -28.37 -5.46 15.10
C ASP A 112 -28.69 -6.71 15.95
N ALA A 113 -29.74 -7.45 15.55
CA ALA A 113 -30.17 -8.67 16.25
C ALA A 113 -29.08 -9.76 16.31
N ASP A 114 -28.11 -9.70 15.40
CA ASP A 114 -26.95 -10.60 15.34
C ASP A 114 -25.84 -10.17 16.33
N GLY A 115 -25.97 -9.03 17.00
CA GLY A 115 -24.99 -8.50 17.93
C GLY A 115 -23.89 -7.65 17.27
N ILE A 116 -23.95 -7.44 15.96
CA ILE A 116 -23.01 -6.60 15.23
C ILE A 116 -23.46 -5.15 15.28
N ARG A 117 -22.49 -4.26 15.51
CA ARG A 117 -22.72 -2.81 15.43
C ARG A 117 -22.60 -2.35 13.98
N ARG A 118 -23.66 -1.80 13.40
CA ARG A 118 -23.70 -1.25 12.03
C ARG A 118 -24.19 0.20 12.04
N SER A 119 -23.71 0.98 11.09
CA SER A 119 -24.12 2.38 10.94
C SER A 119 -25.39 2.47 10.11
N TYR A 120 -26.33 3.28 10.57
CA TYR A 120 -27.61 3.52 9.91
C TYR A 120 -27.78 5.01 9.63
N CYS A 121 -28.12 5.34 8.39
CA CYS A 121 -28.39 6.72 8.01
C CYS A 121 -29.62 7.26 8.75
N VAL A 122 -29.47 8.42 9.39
CA VAL A 122 -30.54 9.02 10.20
C VAL A 122 -31.66 9.57 9.31
N LYS A 123 -31.28 10.16 8.17
CA LYS A 123 -32.18 10.83 7.22
C LYS A 123 -32.42 10.01 5.94
N GLY A 124 -31.99 8.76 5.91
CA GLY A 124 -31.98 7.91 4.72
C GLY A 124 -30.72 8.06 3.86
N CYS A 125 -30.66 7.28 2.79
CA CYS A 125 -29.50 7.24 1.90
C CYS A 125 -29.65 8.17 0.70
N GLN A 126 -28.52 8.66 0.18
CA GLN A 126 -28.48 9.39 -1.07
C GLN A 126 -28.81 8.47 -2.25
N GLU A 127 -29.46 9.03 -3.27
CA GLU A 127 -29.76 8.33 -4.52
C GLU A 127 -28.48 7.84 -5.20
N LYS A 128 -27.45 8.69 -5.21
CA LYS A 128 -26.15 8.40 -5.80
C LYS A 128 -25.07 8.30 -4.73
N THR A 129 -24.18 7.33 -4.89
CA THR A 129 -22.99 7.16 -4.04
C THR A 129 -21.76 7.20 -4.91
N TYR A 130 -20.69 7.79 -4.40
CA TYR A 130 -19.47 8.03 -5.17
C TYR A 130 -18.27 7.42 -4.47
N CYS A 131 -17.30 7.00 -5.28
CA CYS A 131 -15.96 6.65 -4.87
C CYS A 131 -15.03 7.69 -5.50
N TYR A 132 -14.59 8.65 -4.67
CA TYR A 132 -13.99 9.90 -5.13
C TYR A 132 -14.92 10.64 -6.10
N THR A 133 -14.51 10.87 -7.35
CA THR A 133 -15.32 11.56 -8.37
C THR A 133 -16.26 10.63 -9.13
N GLN A 134 -16.10 9.32 -9.00
CA GLN A 134 -16.84 8.36 -9.80
C GLN A 134 -18.09 7.85 -9.10
N GLU A 135 -19.23 7.95 -9.77
CA GLU A 135 -20.48 7.32 -9.33
C GLU A 135 -20.32 5.80 -9.31
N ILE A 136 -20.66 5.19 -8.17
CA ILE A 136 -20.66 3.74 -8.01
C ILE A 136 -21.93 3.20 -8.69
N PRO A 137 -21.82 2.28 -9.67
CA PRO A 137 -22.98 1.70 -10.32
C PRO A 137 -23.96 1.05 -9.34
N ASP A 138 -25.26 1.20 -9.60
CA ASP A 138 -26.33 0.60 -8.78
C ASP A 138 -26.18 -0.92 -8.61
N ASP A 139 -25.65 -1.60 -9.63
CA ASP A 139 -25.36 -3.03 -9.60
C ASP A 139 -24.40 -3.42 -8.47
N PHE A 140 -23.57 -2.49 -7.98
CA PHE A 140 -22.64 -2.74 -6.88
C PHE A 140 -23.17 -2.26 -5.53
N LEU A 141 -24.26 -1.51 -5.46
CA LEU A 141 -24.73 -0.92 -4.20
C LEU A 141 -25.49 -1.93 -3.32
N ASP A 142 -25.25 -1.85 -2.00
CA ASP A 142 -26.05 -2.56 -0.99
C ASP A 142 -27.44 -1.92 -0.83
N TYR A 143 -28.31 -2.54 -0.03
CA TYR A 143 -29.51 -1.89 0.50
C TYR A 143 -29.19 -0.56 1.19
N CYS A 144 -30.16 0.33 1.25
CA CYS A 144 -30.05 1.47 2.15
C CYS A 144 -30.24 1.00 3.60
N ARG A 145 -29.23 1.22 4.45
CA ARG A 145 -29.30 1.03 5.91
C ARG A 145 -29.70 2.34 6.54
N GLU A 146 -30.94 2.46 6.98
CA GLU A 146 -31.48 3.71 7.55
C GLU A 146 -32.36 3.48 8.77
N MET A 147 -32.62 4.57 9.51
CA MET A 147 -33.57 4.60 10.61
C MET A 147 -34.96 4.98 10.07
N VAL A 148 -35.92 4.05 10.16
CA VAL A 148 -37.32 4.32 9.79
C VAL A 148 -38.18 4.27 11.04
N ASN A 149 -38.83 5.38 11.39
CA ASN A 149 -39.63 5.51 12.61
C ASN A 149 -38.88 5.09 13.89
N GLY A 150 -37.59 5.45 13.97
CA GLY A 150 -36.73 5.13 15.11
C GLY A 150 -36.28 3.67 15.20
N GLN A 151 -36.49 2.86 14.15
CA GLN A 151 -36.04 1.48 14.08
C GLN A 151 -35.03 1.27 12.92
N PRO A 152 -33.96 0.50 13.12
CA PRO A 152 -33.03 0.15 12.05
C PRO A 152 -33.74 -0.67 10.97
N LYS A 153 -33.59 -0.29 9.70
CA LYS A 153 -34.24 -0.96 8.58
C LYS A 153 -33.35 -0.98 7.34
N LEU A 154 -33.48 -2.07 6.56
CA LEU A 154 -32.99 -2.16 5.19
C LEU A 154 -34.10 -1.74 4.24
N THR A 155 -33.83 -0.76 3.39
CA THR A 155 -34.78 -0.23 2.39
C THR A 155 -34.15 -0.14 1.00
N GLY A 156 -34.97 0.18 0.01
CA GLY A 156 -34.54 0.26 -1.39
C GLY A 156 -34.22 -1.10 -2.00
N THR A 157 -33.43 -1.09 -3.06
CA THR A 157 -33.00 -2.28 -3.80
C THR A 157 -31.49 -2.46 -3.67
N ARG A 158 -31.08 -3.74 -3.64
CA ARG A 158 -29.68 -4.15 -3.71
C ARG A 158 -29.35 -4.56 -5.14
N GLY A 159 -28.17 -4.19 -5.61
CA GLY A 159 -27.66 -4.63 -6.92
C GLY A 159 -27.29 -6.11 -6.97
N ALA A 160 -26.73 -6.56 -8.09
CA ALA A 160 -26.22 -7.91 -8.24
C ALA A 160 -25.01 -8.20 -7.31
N GLY A 161 -24.20 -7.17 -7.05
CA GLY A 161 -22.93 -7.25 -6.33
C GLY A 161 -21.85 -7.92 -7.16
N MET A 162 -20.66 -8.05 -6.57
CA MET A 162 -19.51 -8.65 -7.25
C MET A 162 -19.02 -9.91 -6.54
N ALA A 163 -19.25 -11.06 -7.16
CA ALA A 163 -18.74 -12.34 -6.67
C ALA A 163 -17.20 -12.34 -6.64
N ASP A 164 -16.62 -13.19 -5.79
CA ASP A 164 -15.17 -13.43 -5.69
C ASP A 164 -14.34 -12.15 -5.57
N THR A 165 -14.75 -11.24 -4.69
CA THR A 165 -14.13 -9.93 -4.53
C THR A 165 -13.95 -9.62 -3.06
N ASP A 166 -12.70 -9.44 -2.64
CA ASP A 166 -12.32 -8.97 -1.31
C ASP A 166 -12.03 -7.46 -1.29
N PHE A 167 -11.63 -6.93 -2.45
CA PHE A 167 -11.32 -5.53 -2.69
C PHE A 167 -11.69 -5.17 -4.12
N LEU A 168 -12.55 -4.17 -4.30
CA LEU A 168 -12.86 -3.59 -5.60
C LEU A 168 -12.03 -2.31 -5.78
N VAL A 169 -11.41 -2.13 -6.95
CA VAL A 169 -10.81 -0.86 -7.33
C VAL A 169 -11.53 -0.29 -8.54
N ILE A 170 -11.97 0.95 -8.44
CA ILE A 170 -12.52 1.70 -9.57
C ILE A 170 -11.34 2.39 -10.26
N VAL A 171 -11.19 2.16 -11.57
CA VAL A 171 -10.11 2.71 -12.39
C VAL A 171 -10.70 3.70 -13.39
N ASP A 172 -10.21 4.94 -13.33
CA ASP A 172 -10.67 6.05 -14.16
C ASP A 172 -9.52 6.80 -14.84
N ALA A 173 -9.84 7.72 -15.75
CA ALA A 173 -8.89 8.59 -16.42
C ALA A 173 -9.43 10.02 -16.61
N VAL A 174 -10.09 10.54 -15.58
CA VAL A 174 -10.54 11.93 -15.55
C VAL A 174 -9.33 12.86 -15.58
N SER A 175 -9.39 13.83 -16.49
CA SER A 175 -8.40 14.89 -16.58
C SER A 175 -8.60 15.90 -15.44
N VAL A 176 -7.65 15.94 -14.51
CA VAL A 176 -7.56 16.94 -13.43
C VAL A 176 -6.40 17.90 -13.67
N THR A 177 -6.39 19.05 -13.00
CA THR A 177 -5.35 20.08 -13.16
C THR A 177 -3.95 19.52 -12.92
N GLU A 178 -3.82 18.62 -11.96
CA GLU A 178 -2.57 17.98 -11.55
C GLU A 178 -1.96 17.13 -12.67
N CYS A 179 -2.79 16.48 -13.51
CA CYS A 179 -2.33 15.71 -14.68
C CYS A 179 -1.51 16.60 -15.63
N SER A 180 -1.98 17.82 -15.87
CA SER A 180 -1.30 18.80 -16.73
C SER A 180 0.03 19.31 -16.15
N THR A 181 0.31 19.01 -14.88
CA THR A 181 1.56 19.40 -14.19
C THR A 181 2.55 18.25 -14.03
N GLY A 182 2.31 17.11 -14.70
CA GLY A 182 3.20 15.96 -14.72
C GLY A 182 2.86 14.85 -13.72
N LEU A 183 1.68 14.91 -13.08
CA LEU A 183 1.14 13.80 -12.30
C LEU A 183 0.86 12.61 -13.24
N LEU A 184 1.25 11.42 -12.81
CA LEU A 184 1.11 10.19 -13.60
C LEU A 184 -0.20 9.46 -13.29
N ALA A 185 -0.55 9.37 -12.02
CA ALA A 185 -1.77 8.79 -11.49
C ALA A 185 -1.96 9.27 -10.05
N PHE A 186 -3.13 8.99 -9.47
CA PHE A 186 -3.38 9.17 -8.04
C PHE A 186 -4.43 8.15 -7.57
N ALA A 187 -4.47 7.91 -6.27
CA ALA A 187 -5.42 6.98 -5.69
C ALA A 187 -5.87 7.34 -4.27
N THR A 188 -6.99 6.76 -3.88
CA THR A 188 -7.50 6.85 -2.51
C THR A 188 -8.34 5.63 -2.13
N THR A 189 -8.57 5.47 -0.83
CA THR A 189 -9.55 4.51 -0.31
C THR A 189 -10.94 5.18 -0.28
N CYS A 190 -11.97 4.46 -0.72
CA CYS A 190 -13.35 4.93 -0.70
C CYS A 190 -14.16 4.35 0.45
N GLN A 191 -14.01 3.04 0.71
CA GLN A 191 -14.75 2.38 1.79
C GLN A 191 -13.87 1.40 2.56
N ILE A 192 -14.10 1.34 3.86
CA ILE A 192 -13.48 0.38 4.78
C ILE A 192 -14.54 -0.45 5.49
N ASP A 193 -14.23 -1.69 5.81
CA ASP A 193 -15.11 -2.55 6.61
C ASP A 193 -15.33 -1.97 8.03
N ASN A 194 -16.56 -1.99 8.51
CA ASN A 194 -16.92 -1.40 9.79
C ASN A 194 -16.39 -2.17 11.01
N GLN A 195 -16.13 -3.48 10.88
CA GLN A 195 -15.68 -4.31 12.00
C GLN A 195 -14.16 -4.36 12.12
N ILE A 196 -13.49 -4.54 10.98
CA ILE A 196 -12.04 -4.77 10.94
C ILE A 196 -11.27 -3.60 10.32
N ASN A 197 -11.96 -2.56 9.86
CA ASN A 197 -11.37 -1.35 9.26
C ASN A 197 -10.41 -1.64 8.09
N ARG A 198 -10.65 -2.75 7.37
CA ARG A 198 -9.92 -3.13 6.17
C ARG A 198 -10.51 -2.40 4.96
N PRO A 199 -9.71 -1.79 4.08
CA PRO A 199 -10.20 -1.28 2.80
C PRO A 199 -10.88 -2.37 1.97
N VAL A 200 -12.03 -2.02 1.39
CA VAL A 200 -12.83 -2.91 0.52
C VAL A 200 -13.16 -2.28 -0.83
N LEU A 201 -13.12 -0.95 -0.92
CA LEU A 201 -13.30 -0.19 -2.16
C LEU A 201 -12.25 0.91 -2.24
N GLY A 202 -11.51 0.95 -3.34
CA GLY A 202 -10.56 2.03 -3.66
C GLY A 202 -10.81 2.64 -5.03
N PHE A 203 -10.08 3.71 -5.29
CA PHE A 203 -10.12 4.46 -6.54
C PHE A 203 -8.72 4.74 -7.04
N VAL A 204 -8.48 4.53 -8.33
CA VAL A 204 -7.25 4.90 -9.03
C VAL A 204 -7.64 5.70 -10.26
N ASN A 205 -7.03 6.86 -10.44
CA ASN A 205 -7.14 7.64 -11.67
C ASN A 205 -5.78 7.70 -12.35
N VAL A 206 -5.73 7.42 -13.64
CA VAL A 206 -4.51 7.61 -14.45
C VAL A 206 -4.57 8.91 -15.25
N CYS A 207 -3.41 9.53 -15.45
CA CYS A 207 -3.24 10.66 -16.36
C CYS A 207 -2.64 10.14 -17.68
N PRO A 208 -3.46 9.72 -18.67
CA PRO A 208 -2.99 8.94 -19.81
C PRO A 208 -1.96 9.68 -20.67
N GLU A 209 -2.02 11.00 -20.76
CA GLU A 209 -1.07 11.81 -21.53
C GLU A 209 0.33 11.85 -20.89
N SER A 210 0.40 11.69 -19.57
CA SER A 210 1.65 11.69 -18.79
C SER A 210 2.30 10.31 -18.75
N LEU A 211 1.56 9.24 -19.05
CA LEU A 211 2.05 7.86 -19.01
C LEU A 211 2.72 7.45 -20.32
N LYS A 212 3.75 6.60 -20.21
CA LYS A 212 4.45 5.99 -21.35
C LYS A 212 4.36 4.47 -21.24
N LEU A 213 4.10 3.81 -22.38
CA LEU A 213 3.85 2.36 -22.45
C LEU A 213 4.94 1.61 -23.24
N THR A 214 5.97 2.32 -23.68
CA THR A 214 7.17 1.77 -24.30
C THR A 214 8.28 1.53 -23.27
N TYR A 215 9.13 0.54 -23.50
CA TYR A 215 10.30 0.32 -22.64
C TYR A 215 11.35 1.43 -22.88
N PRO A 216 12.04 1.93 -21.83
CA PRO A 216 11.97 1.51 -20.42
C PRO A 216 10.85 2.16 -19.60
N GLU A 217 10.20 3.23 -20.08
CA GLU A 217 9.28 4.03 -19.29
C GLU A 217 7.99 3.30 -18.87
N LYS A 218 7.61 2.23 -19.58
CA LYS A 218 6.49 1.37 -19.19
C LYS A 218 6.67 0.75 -17.80
N GLU A 219 7.92 0.54 -17.37
CA GLU A 219 8.21 0.05 -16.03
C GLU A 219 7.83 1.11 -14.98
N ILE A 220 8.13 2.39 -15.25
CA ILE A 220 7.70 3.52 -14.41
C ILE A 220 6.17 3.50 -14.30
N THR A 221 5.45 3.42 -15.42
CA THR A 221 3.98 3.33 -15.42
C THR A 221 3.45 2.17 -14.58
N LYS A 222 4.07 0.98 -14.68
CA LYS A 222 3.72 -0.19 -13.86
C LYS A 222 3.96 0.07 -12.37
N TYR A 223 5.12 0.63 -12.00
CA TYR A 223 5.44 0.93 -10.60
C TYR A 223 4.60 2.06 -10.01
N THR A 224 4.25 3.07 -10.82
CA THR A 224 3.27 4.08 -10.44
C THR A 224 1.93 3.42 -10.11
N LEU A 225 1.44 2.50 -10.94
CA LEU A 225 0.18 1.82 -10.64
C LEU A 225 0.28 0.89 -9.43
N LEU A 226 1.42 0.24 -9.20
CA LEU A 226 1.68 -0.51 -7.97
C LEU A 226 1.60 0.39 -6.73
N HIS A 227 2.19 1.58 -6.80
CA HIS A 227 2.20 2.60 -5.75
C HIS A 227 0.80 3.13 -5.45
N GLU A 228 0.07 3.56 -6.49
CA GLU A 228 -1.30 4.06 -6.33
C GLU A 228 -2.26 2.97 -5.81
N LEU A 229 -2.07 1.72 -6.21
CA LEU A 229 -2.83 0.62 -5.63
C LEU A 229 -2.51 0.42 -4.14
N ALA A 230 -1.28 0.66 -3.68
CA ALA A 230 -0.98 0.65 -2.26
C ALA A 230 -1.75 1.73 -1.50
N HIS A 231 -1.88 2.95 -2.04
CA HIS A 231 -2.75 3.97 -1.45
C HIS A 231 -4.23 3.54 -1.39
N SER A 232 -4.74 2.94 -2.47
CA SER A 232 -6.10 2.36 -2.49
C SER A 232 -6.30 1.24 -1.47
N LEU A 233 -5.26 0.42 -1.25
CA LEU A 233 -5.24 -0.68 -0.28
C LEU A 233 -5.00 -0.21 1.16
N GLY A 234 -4.68 1.07 1.33
CA GLY A 234 -4.76 1.78 2.59
C GLY A 234 -3.46 2.29 3.17
N PHE A 235 -2.37 2.37 2.40
CA PHE A 235 -1.20 3.17 2.77
C PHE A 235 -1.56 4.65 2.67
N SER A 236 -2.14 5.22 3.73
CA SER A 236 -2.66 6.59 3.68
C SER A 236 -2.85 7.16 5.09
N PRO A 237 -2.60 8.46 5.30
CA PRO A 237 -2.90 9.13 6.57
C PRO A 237 -4.37 9.00 6.98
N LEU A 238 -5.29 8.83 6.02
CA LEU A 238 -6.72 8.59 6.26
C LEU A 238 -6.98 7.35 7.14
N LEU A 239 -6.06 6.39 7.12
CA LEU A 239 -6.26 5.06 7.71
C LEU A 239 -5.34 4.75 8.88
N TYR A 240 -4.34 5.59 9.18
CA TYR A 240 -3.43 5.33 10.30
C TYR A 240 -4.16 5.23 11.64
N ALA A 241 -5.14 6.10 11.89
CA ALA A 241 -5.97 6.01 13.09
C ALA A 241 -6.86 4.75 13.10
N PHE A 242 -7.12 4.16 11.95
CA PHE A 242 -7.95 2.97 11.80
C PHE A 242 -7.18 1.65 11.93
N MET A 243 -5.85 1.69 11.94
CA MET A 243 -5.00 0.50 12.04
C MET A 243 -5.28 -0.35 13.27
N ARG A 244 -5.09 -1.65 13.12
CA ARG A 244 -5.28 -2.68 14.14
C ARG A 244 -3.97 -3.42 14.44
N ASP A 245 -3.90 -4.03 15.62
CA ASP A 245 -2.79 -4.88 16.02
C ASP A 245 -2.90 -6.30 15.40
N GLU A 246 -1.93 -7.15 15.71
CA GLU A 246 -1.83 -8.50 15.18
C GLU A 246 -3.02 -9.40 15.60
N ASN A 247 -3.66 -9.06 16.72
CA ASN A 247 -4.83 -9.72 17.30
C ASN A 247 -6.15 -9.11 16.78
N GLY A 248 -6.09 -8.04 15.99
CA GLY A 248 -7.26 -7.33 15.46
C GLY A 248 -7.81 -6.24 16.37
N ASN A 249 -7.13 -5.88 17.46
CA ASN A 249 -7.56 -4.79 18.33
C ASN A 249 -7.22 -3.43 17.70
N PRO A 250 -8.07 -2.39 17.82
CA PRO A 250 -7.74 -1.04 17.38
C PRO A 250 -6.48 -0.50 18.06
N ARG A 251 -5.52 0.04 17.28
CA ARG A 251 -4.32 0.72 17.82
C ARG A 251 -4.64 2.10 18.38
N THR A 252 -5.61 2.78 17.75
CA THR A 252 -6.21 3.99 18.30
C THR A 252 -7.53 3.63 18.95
N LYS A 253 -7.72 4.09 20.19
CA LYS A 253 -8.94 3.80 20.95
C LYS A 253 -10.17 4.31 20.20
N ARG A 254 -11.28 3.57 20.35
CA ARG A 254 -12.56 3.87 19.70
C ARG A 254 -13.52 4.53 20.68
N ASP A 255 -14.27 5.49 20.17
CA ASP A 255 -15.40 6.08 20.88
C ASP A 255 -16.48 5.00 21.03
N PRO A 256 -16.95 4.69 22.25
CA PRO A 256 -17.93 3.63 22.46
C PRO A 256 -19.26 3.87 21.77
N SER A 257 -19.64 5.11 21.47
CA SER A 257 -20.91 5.47 20.83
C SER A 257 -20.83 5.40 19.30
N THR A 258 -19.73 5.81 18.69
CA THR A 258 -19.58 5.90 17.22
C THR A 258 -18.69 4.83 16.61
N ASP A 259 -17.87 4.14 17.41
CA ASP A 259 -16.81 3.21 16.99
C ASP A 259 -15.75 3.84 16.06
N LEU A 260 -15.63 5.16 16.09
CA LEU A 260 -14.62 5.95 15.39
C LEU A 260 -13.41 6.23 16.30
N PRO A 261 -12.23 6.58 15.76
CA PRO A 261 -11.07 6.98 16.57
C PRO A 261 -11.41 8.13 17.54
N ASP A 262 -11.07 7.98 18.82
CA ASP A 262 -11.52 8.88 19.91
C ASP A 262 -10.62 10.10 20.17
N LEU A 263 -9.53 10.26 19.40
CA LEU A 263 -8.58 11.38 19.53
C LEU A 263 -8.96 12.61 18.70
N GLY A 264 -10.12 12.58 18.04
CA GLY A 264 -10.59 13.66 17.18
C GLY A 264 -9.94 13.66 15.79
N GLN A 265 -10.10 14.76 15.09
CA GLN A 265 -9.61 14.98 13.72
C GLN A 265 -8.73 16.22 13.65
N ASP A 266 -7.82 16.26 12.68
CA ASP A 266 -7.00 17.43 12.39
C ASP A 266 -7.73 18.48 11.53
N ALA A 267 -7.03 19.53 11.12
CA ALA A 267 -7.57 20.62 10.29
C ALA A 267 -8.05 20.16 8.89
N TYR A 268 -7.66 18.96 8.46
CA TYR A 268 -8.04 18.35 7.18
C TYR A 268 -9.10 17.26 7.35
N SER A 269 -9.74 17.18 8.53
CA SER A 269 -10.73 16.16 8.89
C SER A 269 -10.17 14.72 8.87
N ILE A 270 -8.86 14.56 9.06
CA ILE A 270 -8.20 13.26 9.16
C ILE A 270 -8.17 12.86 10.64
N PHE A 271 -8.57 11.63 10.95
CA PHE A 271 -8.55 11.13 12.32
C PHE A 271 -7.13 11.04 12.85
N ILE A 272 -6.93 11.52 14.08
CA ILE A 272 -5.61 11.55 14.71
C ILE A 272 -5.27 10.15 15.24
N PRO A 273 -4.18 9.52 14.78
CA PRO A 273 -3.73 8.23 15.31
C PRO A 273 -3.15 8.40 16.72
N SER A 274 -3.27 7.34 17.53
CA SER A 274 -2.59 7.30 18.83
C SER A 274 -1.08 7.40 18.68
N SER A 275 -0.46 8.29 19.47
CA SER A 275 1.00 8.39 19.63
C SER A 275 1.56 7.38 20.65
N LEU A 276 0.68 6.64 21.34
CA LEU A 276 1.02 5.86 22.52
C LEU A 276 1.31 4.39 22.18
N PHE A 277 2.59 4.07 22.05
CA PHE A 277 3.15 2.95 22.82
C PHE A 277 3.84 3.55 24.05
N ASN A 278 3.86 2.81 25.16
CA ASN A 278 4.25 3.30 26.48
C ASN A 278 5.53 4.17 26.49
N GLN A 279 5.46 5.16 27.38
CA GLN A 279 6.36 6.25 27.76
C GLN A 279 7.84 5.94 28.06
N THR A 280 8.51 5.04 27.34
CA THR A 280 9.94 4.71 27.58
C THR A 280 10.84 4.57 26.36
N ASP A 281 10.47 5.04 25.16
CA ASP A 281 11.36 4.92 23.99
C ASP A 281 11.68 6.26 23.31
N VAL A 282 12.94 6.33 22.85
CA VAL A 282 13.81 7.50 22.64
C VAL A 282 13.29 8.52 21.62
N GLN A 283 13.39 9.81 21.98
CA GLN A 283 13.26 10.95 21.07
C GLN A 283 14.35 10.93 20.01
N VAL A 284 13.97 10.97 18.73
CA VAL A 284 14.84 11.49 17.66
C VAL A 284 14.23 12.80 17.18
N ILE A 285 15.00 13.88 17.36
CA ILE A 285 14.59 15.25 17.07
C ILE A 285 14.57 15.45 15.56
N LEU A 286 13.37 15.59 14.99
CA LEU A 286 13.14 16.29 13.74
C LEU A 286 12.26 17.50 14.03
N ARG A 287 12.82 18.69 13.77
CA ARG A 287 12.20 20.04 13.86
C ARG A 287 10.71 20.07 14.30
N ASN A 288 10.49 20.07 15.61
CA ASN A 288 9.30 20.58 16.33
C ASN A 288 7.89 20.07 15.93
N THR A 289 7.71 18.95 15.24
CA THR A 289 6.37 18.34 15.12
C THR A 289 6.45 16.82 15.08
N ILE A 290 5.86 16.18 16.09
CA ILE A 290 5.87 14.73 16.28
C ILE A 290 4.73 14.13 15.45
N HIS A 291 5.07 13.42 14.38
CA HIS A 291 4.14 12.48 13.74
C HIS A 291 4.82 11.11 13.65
N GLN A 292 5.03 10.48 14.81
CA GLN A 292 5.39 9.06 14.86
C GLN A 292 4.10 8.25 15.00
N THR A 293 3.59 7.75 13.87
CA THR A 293 2.64 6.65 13.90
C THR A 293 3.39 5.41 14.32
N GLY A 294 3.14 4.91 15.53
CA GLY A 294 3.75 3.66 15.98
C GLY A 294 3.37 2.54 15.04
N PHE A 295 4.29 2.13 14.17
CA PHE A 295 4.04 1.07 13.19
C PHE A 295 3.94 -0.30 13.88
N SER A 296 3.40 -1.29 13.16
CA SER A 296 3.27 -2.67 13.66
C SER A 296 4.61 -3.26 14.09
N ASN A 297 4.59 -4.32 14.91
CA ASN A 297 5.82 -5.01 15.30
C ASN A 297 6.59 -5.55 14.08
N PHE A 298 5.87 -5.82 12.99
CA PHE A 298 6.45 -6.29 11.74
C PHE A 298 7.11 -5.17 10.97
N MET A 299 6.53 -3.98 10.93
CA MET A 299 7.23 -2.81 10.39
C MET A 299 8.46 -2.47 11.21
N LYS A 300 8.38 -2.56 12.55
CA LYS A 300 9.56 -2.38 13.41
C LYS A 300 10.64 -3.41 13.08
N ALA A 301 10.27 -4.68 12.95
CA ALA A 301 11.20 -5.74 12.58
C ALA A 301 11.81 -5.49 11.18
N ALA A 302 10.99 -5.17 10.19
CA ALA A 302 11.42 -4.88 8.83
C ALA A 302 12.34 -3.64 8.78
N ALA A 303 12.03 -2.60 9.53
CA ALA A 303 12.85 -1.39 9.63
C ALA A 303 14.19 -1.68 10.32
N ARG A 304 14.18 -2.39 11.47
CA ARG A 304 15.39 -2.80 12.18
C ARG A 304 16.31 -3.65 11.30
N GLU A 305 15.74 -4.54 10.51
CA GLU A 305 16.46 -5.36 9.53
C GLU A 305 16.98 -4.49 8.37
N HIS A 306 16.13 -3.67 7.75
CA HIS A 306 16.48 -2.85 6.60
C HIS A 306 17.58 -1.82 6.90
N PHE A 307 17.55 -1.19 8.08
CA PHE A 307 18.52 -0.18 8.49
C PHE A 307 19.61 -0.70 9.43
N ALA A 308 19.65 -2.02 9.69
CA ALA A 308 20.56 -2.66 10.64
C ALA A 308 20.62 -1.97 12.02
N CYS A 309 19.48 -1.48 12.50
CA CYS A 309 19.37 -0.69 13.72
C CYS A 309 18.37 -1.34 14.68
N SER A 310 18.86 -2.11 15.66
CA SER A 310 18.01 -2.93 16.54
C SER A 310 17.07 -2.14 17.45
N THR A 311 17.38 -0.85 17.68
CA THR A 311 16.58 0.07 18.52
C THR A 311 15.56 0.87 17.71
N LEU A 312 15.47 0.65 16.40
CA LEU A 312 14.57 1.41 15.56
C LEU A 312 13.11 1.05 15.84
N GLU A 313 12.26 2.06 15.98
CA GLU A 313 10.84 1.89 16.36
C GLU A 313 9.86 2.07 15.19
N GLY A 314 10.36 2.25 13.98
CA GLY A 314 9.54 2.40 12.77
C GLY A 314 10.33 2.98 11.59
N VAL A 315 9.60 3.42 10.56
CA VAL A 315 10.14 4.12 9.40
C VAL A 315 9.59 5.54 9.40
N GLU A 316 10.41 6.54 9.09
CA GLU A 316 9.92 7.92 9.02
C GLU A 316 8.97 8.11 7.83
N LEU A 317 7.98 8.98 8.01
CA LEU A 317 7.08 9.40 6.95
C LEU A 317 7.55 10.73 6.36
N GLU A 318 7.28 10.92 5.07
CA GLU A 318 7.64 12.12 4.30
C GLU A 318 7.09 13.39 4.95
N ASN A 319 7.93 14.40 5.11
CA ASN A 319 7.56 15.68 5.74
C ASN A 319 7.54 16.87 4.76
N GLN A 320 7.82 16.64 3.48
CA GLN A 320 7.81 17.63 2.41
C GLN A 320 6.76 17.32 1.34
N GLY A 321 6.83 18.03 0.20
CA GLY A 321 5.92 17.85 -0.95
C GLY A 321 4.51 18.45 -0.80
N GLY A 322 4.07 18.74 0.43
CA GLY A 322 2.76 19.33 0.73
C GLY A 322 1.72 18.29 1.13
N ALA A 323 0.44 18.68 1.25
CA ALA A 323 -0.62 17.83 1.83
C ALA A 323 -0.89 16.51 1.08
N GLY A 324 -0.58 16.43 -0.22
CA GLY A 324 -0.72 15.20 -1.01
C GLY A 324 0.50 14.29 -0.98
N THR A 325 1.59 14.69 -0.31
CA THR A 325 2.84 13.90 -0.28
C THR A 325 3.26 13.63 1.16
N SER A 326 3.21 14.66 2.00
CA SER A 326 3.57 14.55 3.41
C SER A 326 2.66 13.54 4.12
N SER A 327 3.25 12.69 4.94
CA SER A 327 2.59 11.63 5.73
C SER A 327 1.90 10.53 4.90
N ALA A 328 1.78 10.69 3.58
CA ALA A 328 1.27 9.67 2.66
C ALA A 328 2.35 8.70 2.17
N HIS A 329 3.63 9.04 2.35
CA HIS A 329 4.77 8.28 1.85
C HIS A 329 5.80 8.05 2.95
N PHE A 330 6.70 7.09 2.74
CA PHE A 330 7.93 7.02 3.51
C PHE A 330 8.86 8.19 3.17
N GLU A 331 9.65 8.63 4.15
CA GLU A 331 10.65 9.68 3.98
C GLU A 331 11.69 9.27 2.94
N LYS A 332 11.68 9.95 1.79
CA LYS A 332 12.53 9.58 0.66
C LYS A 332 14.01 9.64 0.99
N HIS A 333 14.45 10.56 1.84
CA HIS A 333 15.85 10.64 2.25
C HIS A 333 16.37 9.32 2.81
N ILE A 334 15.50 8.57 3.50
CA ILE A 334 15.87 7.33 4.17
C ILE A 334 15.64 6.10 3.27
N VAL A 335 14.53 6.05 2.54
CA VAL A 335 14.16 4.85 1.76
C VAL A 335 14.52 4.90 0.28
N GLN A 336 14.88 6.08 -0.24
CA GLN A 336 15.31 6.34 -1.62
C GLN A 336 14.33 5.86 -2.71
N ASP A 337 14.58 4.68 -3.29
CA ASP A 337 13.87 4.10 -4.44
C ASP A 337 12.83 3.03 -4.00
N GLU A 338 12.39 3.09 -2.75
CA GLU A 338 11.32 2.23 -2.24
C GLU A 338 9.97 2.61 -2.86
N LEU A 339 9.12 1.62 -3.11
CA LEU A 339 7.83 1.78 -3.79
C LEU A 339 7.02 2.96 -3.24
N MET A 340 6.91 3.11 -1.91
CA MET A 340 6.10 4.12 -1.24
C MET A 340 6.89 5.37 -0.82
N ALA A 341 8.02 5.65 -1.46
CA ALA A 341 8.70 6.95 -1.33
C ALA A 341 7.88 8.08 -2.01
N GLY A 342 8.06 9.32 -1.57
CA GLY A 342 7.32 10.50 -2.07
C GLY A 342 7.65 10.94 -3.50
N SER A 343 8.53 10.24 -4.21
CA SER A 343 8.75 10.41 -5.65
C SER A 343 9.08 9.08 -6.33
N ILE A 344 8.63 8.95 -7.57
CA ILE A 344 8.85 7.80 -8.44
C ILE A 344 9.97 8.11 -9.43
N GLY A 345 11.03 7.31 -9.38
CA GLY A 345 12.17 7.36 -10.30
C GLY A 345 12.20 6.20 -11.30
N LYS A 346 13.34 6.06 -11.99
CA LYS A 346 13.57 4.97 -12.98
C LYS A 346 13.80 3.60 -12.34
N SER A 347 14.26 3.59 -11.10
CA SER A 347 14.44 2.40 -10.28
C SER A 347 13.44 2.47 -9.14
N LEU A 348 12.57 1.49 -9.03
CA LEU A 348 11.67 1.32 -7.88
C LEU A 348 11.65 -0.14 -7.47
N PHE A 349 11.66 -0.37 -6.17
CA PHE A 349 11.57 -1.71 -5.62
C PHE A 349 10.52 -1.75 -4.51
N VAL A 350 9.78 -2.86 -4.46
CA VAL A 350 8.88 -3.12 -3.34
C VAL A 350 9.71 -3.80 -2.25
N SER A 351 9.86 -3.13 -1.11
CA SER A 351 10.67 -3.66 0.00
C SER A 351 9.80 -4.32 1.08
N ASN A 352 10.47 -4.97 2.03
CA ASN A 352 9.82 -5.43 3.25
C ASN A 352 9.20 -4.28 4.07
N LEU A 353 9.64 -3.02 3.89
CA LEU A 353 9.01 -1.88 4.55
C LEU A 353 7.55 -1.75 4.08
N THR A 354 7.31 -1.56 2.78
CA THR A 354 5.94 -1.51 2.24
C THR A 354 5.11 -2.76 2.55
N LEU A 355 5.69 -3.95 2.40
CA LEU A 355 4.93 -5.19 2.64
C LEU A 355 4.57 -5.39 4.11
N SER A 356 5.45 -5.02 5.02
CA SER A 356 5.20 -5.09 6.46
C SER A 356 4.17 -4.07 6.94
N TYR A 357 3.91 -2.99 6.17
CA TYR A 357 2.78 -2.09 6.40
C TYR A 357 1.44 -2.83 6.25
N PHE A 358 1.25 -3.54 5.14
CA PHE A 358 -0.03 -4.19 4.83
C PHE A 358 -0.30 -5.47 5.60
N GLN A 359 0.76 -6.12 6.08
CA GLN A 359 0.75 -7.18 7.08
C GLN A 359 -0.42 -8.18 7.09
N ASP A 360 -0.48 -8.97 6.02
CA ASP A 360 -0.81 -10.41 6.07
C ASP A 360 -0.28 -11.07 4.78
N THR A 361 1.04 -11.21 4.66
CA THR A 361 1.69 -11.86 3.50
C THR A 361 1.73 -13.39 3.64
N GLY A 362 0.93 -14.01 4.52
CA GLY A 362 0.87 -15.47 4.66
C GLY A 362 2.18 -16.17 5.03
N GLY A 363 3.12 -15.47 5.67
CA GLY A 363 4.44 -16.03 5.98
C GLY A 363 5.34 -16.23 4.77
N LEU A 364 4.99 -15.66 3.60
CA LEU A 364 5.96 -15.51 2.52
C LEU A 364 6.98 -14.43 2.92
N SER A 365 8.16 -14.90 3.29
CA SER A 365 9.40 -14.12 3.26
C SER A 365 9.64 -13.75 1.80
N ILE A 366 9.46 -12.49 1.43
CA ILE A 366 9.79 -12.01 0.08
C ILE A 366 11.07 -11.24 0.22
N GLU A 367 12.09 -12.05 0.45
CA GLU A 367 13.50 -11.75 0.44
C GLU A 367 13.87 -11.11 -0.90
N PRO A 368 14.43 -9.88 -0.93
CA PRO A 368 15.64 -9.67 -1.67
C PRO A 368 16.84 -10.06 -0.80
N TRP A 369 16.70 -10.30 0.50
CA TRP A 369 17.82 -10.58 1.43
C TRP A 369 18.04 -12.06 1.65
N CYS A 370 19.28 -12.49 1.65
CA CYS A 370 19.57 -13.92 1.66
C CYS A 370 20.60 -14.28 2.72
N LYS A 371 20.35 -15.39 3.42
CA LYS A 371 21.15 -15.86 4.57
C LYS A 371 21.99 -17.10 4.27
N LYS A 372 22.02 -17.53 3.02
CA LYS A 372 22.76 -18.73 2.59
C LYS A 372 24.05 -18.29 1.91
N VAL A 373 25.19 -18.61 2.52
CA VAL A 373 26.52 -18.31 1.95
C VAL A 373 26.57 -18.81 0.52
N TYR A 374 27.08 -17.96 -0.39
CA TYR A 374 27.09 -18.14 -1.85
C TYR A 374 27.21 -19.62 -2.23
N SER A 375 26.13 -20.13 -2.83
CA SER A 375 26.02 -21.52 -3.24
C SER A 375 25.52 -21.57 -4.69
N LYS A 376 25.66 -22.71 -5.36
CA LYS A 376 25.11 -22.92 -6.71
C LYS A 376 23.57 -22.92 -6.76
N ASP A 377 22.91 -22.72 -5.63
CA ASP A 377 21.46 -22.68 -5.56
C ASP A 377 20.93 -21.46 -6.30
N THR A 378 20.06 -21.73 -7.25
CA THR A 378 19.46 -20.73 -8.12
C THR A 378 18.02 -20.50 -7.69
N TYR A 379 17.67 -19.25 -7.42
CA TYR A 379 16.34 -18.80 -7.04
C TYR A 379 15.65 -18.15 -8.24
N CYS A 380 14.34 -18.36 -8.41
CA CYS A 380 13.56 -17.51 -9.31
C CYS A 380 13.26 -16.20 -8.60
N LEU A 381 13.81 -15.10 -9.10
CA LEU A 381 13.58 -13.76 -8.58
C LEU A 381 12.18 -13.31 -8.96
N SER A 382 11.35 -13.02 -7.96
CA SER A 382 9.94 -12.64 -8.13
C SER A 382 9.76 -11.30 -8.84
N TYR A 383 10.76 -10.41 -8.79
CA TYR A 383 10.71 -9.05 -9.33
C TYR A 383 11.26 -8.92 -10.76
N ASP A 384 12.19 -9.79 -11.18
CA ASP A 384 12.89 -9.68 -12.47
C ASP A 384 12.59 -10.80 -13.46
N ASN A 385 11.75 -11.78 -13.09
CA ASN A 385 11.44 -12.94 -13.94
C ASN A 385 12.72 -13.68 -14.40
N ALA A 386 13.74 -13.63 -13.55
CA ALA A 386 15.11 -14.07 -13.83
C ALA A 386 15.59 -15.03 -12.75
N TYR A 387 16.65 -15.77 -13.07
CA TYR A 387 17.36 -16.59 -12.11
C TYR A 387 18.37 -15.73 -11.35
N GLY A 388 18.44 -15.91 -10.03
CA GLY A 388 19.40 -15.24 -9.18
C GLY A 388 20.01 -16.16 -8.13
N SER A 389 21.04 -15.66 -7.48
CA SER A 389 21.79 -16.35 -6.43
C SER A 389 22.01 -15.40 -5.25
N CYS A 390 22.10 -15.96 -4.05
CA CYS A 390 22.43 -15.16 -2.88
C CYS A 390 23.84 -14.59 -2.95
N ASP A 391 23.97 -13.26 -2.98
CA ASP A 391 25.23 -12.57 -2.80
C ASP A 391 25.56 -12.43 -1.31
N LEU A 392 26.04 -13.54 -0.75
CA LEU A 392 26.59 -13.61 0.59
C LEU A 392 27.96 -14.28 0.54
N VAL A 393 29.01 -13.48 0.57
CA VAL A 393 30.40 -13.94 0.44
C VAL A 393 31.14 -13.88 1.77
N LYS A 394 32.25 -14.60 1.83
CA LYS A 394 33.16 -14.61 2.98
C LYS A 394 34.35 -13.70 2.72
N TYR A 395 34.62 -12.81 3.67
CA TYR A 395 35.80 -11.95 3.71
C TYR A 395 36.94 -12.58 4.53
N SER A 396 38.18 -12.26 4.16
CA SER A 396 39.38 -12.71 4.88
C SER A 396 39.49 -12.09 6.28
N THR A 397 38.90 -10.92 6.47
CA THR A 397 38.85 -10.18 7.73
C THR A 397 37.41 -9.92 8.12
N ALA A 398 37.16 -9.68 9.42
CA ALA A 398 35.85 -9.22 9.86
C ALA A 398 35.50 -7.91 9.16
N LEU A 399 34.25 -7.78 8.72
CA LEU A 399 33.72 -6.53 8.21
C LEU A 399 33.66 -5.50 9.36
N PRO A 400 33.71 -4.19 9.05
CA PRO A 400 33.36 -3.15 10.02
C PRO A 400 32.03 -3.48 10.73
N PHE A 401 31.90 -3.10 12.00
CA PHE A 401 30.76 -3.48 12.83
C PHE A 401 29.42 -3.04 12.23
N GLU A 402 29.41 -1.88 11.58
CA GLU A 402 28.30 -1.30 10.82
C GLU A 402 27.84 -2.15 9.62
N TYR A 403 28.64 -3.11 9.16
CA TYR A 403 28.35 -3.98 8.01
C TYR A 403 28.25 -5.47 8.40
N GLN A 404 28.11 -5.78 9.70
CA GLN A 404 27.93 -7.14 10.21
C GLN A 404 26.43 -7.44 10.44
N TYR A 405 25.78 -7.98 9.42
CA TYR A 405 24.31 -8.11 9.38
C TYR A 405 23.72 -9.34 10.07
N PHE A 406 24.55 -10.31 10.47
CA PHE A 406 24.08 -11.57 11.01
C PHE A 406 24.55 -11.78 12.45
N THR A 407 23.64 -12.24 13.30
CA THR A 407 23.97 -12.76 14.64
C THR A 407 24.25 -14.27 14.60
N SER A 408 23.75 -14.97 13.57
CA SER A 408 24.03 -16.38 13.28
C SER A 408 23.82 -16.69 11.80
N LEU A 409 24.58 -17.63 11.27
CA LEU A 409 24.43 -18.14 9.89
C LEU A 409 24.39 -19.68 9.91
N PRO A 410 23.50 -20.31 9.12
CA PRO A 410 23.40 -21.77 9.08
C PRO A 410 24.74 -22.42 8.70
N GLY A 411 25.25 -23.31 9.56
CA GLY A 411 26.52 -24.02 9.31
C GLY A 411 27.80 -23.20 9.53
N ILE A 412 27.69 -21.95 10.02
CA ILE A 412 28.83 -21.08 10.31
C ILE A 412 28.93 -20.84 11.83
N SER A 413 30.13 -20.94 12.40
CA SER A 413 30.34 -20.66 13.83
C SER A 413 30.14 -19.18 14.13
N SER A 414 29.58 -18.85 15.30
CA SER A 414 29.34 -17.46 15.74
C SER A 414 30.57 -16.57 15.66
N SER A 415 31.76 -17.11 15.94
CA SER A 415 33.05 -16.40 15.80
C SER A 415 33.44 -16.03 14.38
N ALA A 416 32.88 -16.69 13.37
CA ALA A 416 33.18 -16.46 11.97
C ALA A 416 32.11 -15.62 11.25
N VAL A 417 30.94 -15.42 11.86
CA VAL A 417 29.84 -14.63 11.30
C VAL A 417 30.23 -13.19 10.93
N PRO A 418 31.06 -12.47 11.73
CA PRO A 418 31.53 -11.12 11.38
C PRO A 418 32.25 -10.99 10.03
N ASN A 419 32.68 -12.11 9.43
CA ASN A 419 33.40 -12.13 8.16
C ASN A 419 32.47 -12.30 6.95
N TYR A 420 31.15 -12.30 7.11
CA TYR A 420 30.22 -12.55 6.01
C TYR A 420 29.36 -11.33 5.69
N GLY A 421 29.27 -10.99 4.40
CA GLY A 421 28.47 -9.90 3.86
C GLY A 421 28.35 -10.02 2.33
N SER A 422 27.63 -9.10 1.71
CA SER A 422 27.45 -9.01 0.26
C SER A 422 28.72 -8.57 -0.45
N SER A 423 28.95 -9.07 -1.67
CA SER A 423 30.01 -8.55 -2.53
C SER A 423 29.75 -7.11 -3.00
N ASN A 424 28.49 -6.65 -2.91
CA ASN A 424 28.11 -5.29 -3.27
C ASN A 424 28.51 -4.27 -2.19
N ILE A 425 29.68 -3.65 -2.38
CA ILE A 425 30.21 -2.58 -1.52
C ILE A 425 29.31 -1.34 -1.53
N LEU A 426 28.58 -1.07 -2.62
CA LEU A 426 27.67 0.07 -2.74
C LEU A 426 26.31 -0.18 -2.09
N GLY A 427 26.00 -1.43 -1.79
CA GLY A 427 24.86 -1.82 -0.95
C GLY A 427 25.27 -2.05 0.50
N ASP A 428 26.36 -1.41 0.94
CA ASP A 428 26.92 -1.52 2.29
C ASP A 428 27.23 -2.96 2.73
N PHE A 429 27.53 -3.88 1.82
CA PHE A 429 27.68 -5.31 2.13
C PHE A 429 26.37 -5.99 2.58
N CYS A 430 25.20 -5.41 2.30
CA CYS A 430 23.89 -5.97 2.64
C CYS A 430 23.54 -7.16 1.70
N PRO A 431 23.43 -8.40 2.20
CA PRO A 431 23.37 -9.62 1.36
C PRO A 431 22.04 -9.79 0.67
N SER A 432 22.04 -9.70 -0.66
CA SER A 432 20.82 -9.78 -1.46
C SER A 432 20.88 -10.85 -2.55
N LEU A 433 19.72 -11.27 -3.03
CA LEU A 433 19.56 -12.08 -4.22
C LEU A 433 19.96 -11.23 -5.43
N MET A 434 21.01 -11.64 -6.13
CA MET A 434 21.47 -10.98 -7.35
C MET A 434 21.13 -11.80 -8.58
N VAL A 435 20.71 -11.13 -9.65
CA VAL A 435 20.51 -11.75 -10.96
C VAL A 435 21.82 -12.41 -11.42
N SER A 436 21.77 -13.70 -11.76
CA SER A 436 22.95 -14.43 -12.19
C SER A 436 23.28 -14.13 -13.66
N PHE A 437 24.35 -13.35 -13.91
CA PHE A 437 24.80 -12.97 -15.25
C PHE A 437 25.41 -14.12 -16.09
N ILE A 438 25.61 -15.31 -15.51
CA ILE A 438 26.28 -16.45 -16.17
C ILE A 438 25.46 -17.02 -17.35
N ALA A 439 24.16 -16.75 -17.45
CA ALA A 439 23.34 -17.22 -18.57
C ALA A 439 23.54 -16.44 -19.89
N HIS A 440 24.32 -15.36 -19.92
CA HIS A 440 24.48 -14.54 -21.13
C HIS A 440 25.65 -14.94 -22.05
N TYR A 441 26.59 -15.77 -21.61
CA TYR A 441 27.84 -15.98 -22.38
C TYR A 441 28.13 -17.42 -22.81
N VAL A 442 27.24 -18.38 -22.52
CA VAL A 442 27.37 -19.73 -23.06
C VAL A 442 26.00 -20.15 -23.58
N VAL A 443 25.88 -20.24 -24.91
CA VAL A 443 24.73 -20.65 -25.73
C VAL A 443 23.85 -19.49 -26.27
N PRO A 444 23.91 -19.17 -27.59
CA PRO A 444 23.12 -18.11 -28.23
C PRO A 444 21.70 -18.55 -28.58
N VAL A 445 21.04 -19.29 -27.68
CA VAL A 445 19.66 -19.73 -27.82
C VAL A 445 19.09 -19.85 -26.42
N LEU A 446 18.48 -18.79 -25.88
CA LEU A 446 17.51 -18.90 -24.78
C LEU A 446 16.81 -17.55 -24.54
N SER A 447 16.11 -17.05 -25.56
CA SER A 447 15.16 -15.93 -25.44
C SER A 447 13.87 -16.31 -24.71
N PHE A 448 13.76 -17.52 -24.14
CA PHE A 448 12.51 -18.07 -23.61
C PHE A 448 12.73 -19.13 -22.51
N ILE A 449 13.17 -18.74 -21.31
CA ILE A 449 12.77 -19.47 -20.10
C ILE A 449 12.12 -18.45 -19.17
N ARG A 450 10.79 -18.43 -19.17
CA ARG A 450 10.01 -17.82 -18.09
C ARG A 450 10.17 -18.71 -16.86
N CYS A 451 10.61 -18.18 -15.73
CA CYS A 451 10.38 -18.83 -14.44
C CYS A 451 8.86 -18.94 -14.25
N ARG A 452 8.29 -20.14 -14.45
CA ARG A 452 6.95 -20.46 -13.94
C ARG A 452 7.14 -20.90 -12.49
N PHE A 453 6.67 -20.07 -11.56
CA PHE A 453 6.41 -20.55 -10.20
C PHE A 453 5.38 -21.69 -10.26
N PRO A 454 5.60 -22.82 -9.55
CA PRO A 454 4.54 -23.78 -9.30
C PRO A 454 3.42 -23.17 -8.44
#